data_AF-A0A225UZN8-F1
#
_entry.id   AF-A0A225UZN8-F1
#
_cell.length_a   1.000
_cell.length_b   1.000
_cell.length_c   1.000
_cell.angle_alpha   90.00
_cell.angle_beta   90.00
_cell.angle_gamma   90.00
#
_symmetry.space_group_name_H-M   'P 1'
#
loop_
_entity.id
_entity.type
_entity.pdbx_description
1 polymer ?
#
loop_
_entity_poly.entity_id
_entity_poly.type
_entity_poly.pdbx_seq_one_letter_code
_entity_poly.pdbx_strand_id
1 'polypeptide(L)'
;MSSYAVIIFSDPAFKPFVPALSKLVVFHQIMFTLMSSMPFAIDQVQDAGLIFHSAMATSICVTLNDNNSAVSPEANITTTIVTIDIATASLGVYPVIMGRFKMAALVSYLPIPVIGGYLAFIGVFCLYHGPRGQRLLVNDQHDRECPQYSAVYARIPGRRDTPAGLKKLQEPLALSTAIMAMPLFFFLRLTLGSISLDEARQDGWADPVEKTASISELLTLLDFNLVHWSEIPRQTVTRLGMVFIVAISPSSMQLECRRHLIA
;
A
#
# COMPACT_ATOMS: atom_id res chain seq x y z
N MET A 1 5.92 -5.07 5.72
CA MET A 1 6.12 -5.09 4.25
C MET A 1 5.15 -6.03 3.56
N SER A 2 4.92 -7.24 4.09
CA SER A 2 3.87 -8.15 3.58
C SER A 2 2.47 -7.53 3.54
N SER A 3 2.11 -6.70 4.51
CA SER A 3 0.84 -5.96 4.53
C SER A 3 0.65 -5.05 3.31
N TYR A 4 1.72 -4.43 2.78
CA TYR A 4 1.64 -3.64 1.55
C TYR A 4 1.39 -4.51 0.32
N ALA A 5 2.03 -5.68 0.25
CA ALA A 5 1.78 -6.62 -0.83
C ALA A 5 0.32 -7.11 -0.84
N VAL A 6 -0.28 -7.39 0.33
CA VAL A 6 -1.70 -7.76 0.43
C VAL A 6 -2.63 -6.62 -0.06
N ILE A 7 -2.26 -5.36 0.18
CA ILE A 7 -3.04 -4.21 -0.28
C ILE A 7 -2.90 -4.00 -1.80
N ILE A 8 -1.68 -4.09 -2.33
CA ILE A 8 -1.43 -3.95 -3.78
C ILE A 8 -2.08 -5.10 -4.54
N PHE A 9 -1.88 -6.32 -4.07
CA PHE A 9 -2.33 -7.55 -4.72
C PHE A 9 -3.56 -8.11 -4.02
N SER A 10 -4.61 -7.27 -3.92
CA SER A 10 -5.85 -7.64 -3.22
C SER A 10 -6.74 -8.63 -3.99
N ASP A 11 -6.52 -8.81 -5.29
CA ASP A 11 -7.28 -9.75 -6.10
C ASP A 11 -6.98 -11.22 -5.71
N PRO A 12 -7.99 -12.11 -5.64
CA PRO A 12 -7.80 -13.51 -5.25
C PRO A 12 -6.75 -14.27 -6.05
N ALA A 13 -6.51 -13.89 -7.32
CA ALA A 13 -5.52 -14.53 -8.19
C ALA A 13 -4.09 -14.42 -7.64
N PHE A 14 -3.80 -13.42 -6.81
CA PHE A 14 -2.45 -13.16 -6.31
C PHE A 14 -2.14 -13.82 -4.97
N LYS A 15 -3.15 -14.29 -4.22
CA LYS A 15 -3.00 -14.87 -2.86
C LYS A 15 -1.80 -15.83 -2.72
N PRO A 16 -1.59 -16.83 -3.60
CA PRO A 16 -0.50 -17.79 -3.41
C PRO A 16 0.90 -17.19 -3.64
N PHE A 17 1.00 -16.03 -4.29
CA PHE A 17 2.27 -15.39 -4.67
C PHE A 17 2.63 -14.16 -3.82
N VAL A 18 1.72 -13.69 -2.96
CA VAL A 18 1.95 -12.57 -2.03
C VAL A 18 3.28 -12.67 -1.27
N PRO A 19 3.72 -13.84 -0.76
CA PRO A 19 5.01 -13.96 -0.06
C PRO A 19 6.20 -13.60 -0.95
N ALA A 20 6.19 -14.04 -2.22
CA ALA A 20 7.22 -13.71 -3.20
C ALA A 20 7.18 -12.22 -3.55
N LEU A 21 5.99 -11.68 -3.80
CA LEU A 21 5.76 -10.28 -4.19
C LEU A 21 6.18 -9.30 -3.09
N SER A 22 6.03 -9.67 -1.81
CA SER A 22 6.43 -8.85 -0.66
C SER A 22 7.92 -8.47 -0.66
N LYS A 23 8.77 -9.27 -1.32
CA LYS A 23 10.20 -9.01 -1.44
C LYS A 23 10.52 -7.87 -2.38
N LEU A 24 9.68 -7.61 -3.39
CA LEU A 24 9.87 -6.49 -4.31
C LEU A 24 9.91 -5.16 -3.53
N VAL A 25 9.03 -5.03 -2.54
CA VAL A 25 8.97 -3.87 -1.63
C VAL A 25 10.25 -3.75 -0.79
N VAL A 26 10.84 -4.87 -0.36
CA VAL A 26 12.11 -4.91 0.37
C VAL A 26 13.26 -4.44 -0.50
N PHE A 27 13.33 -4.92 -1.75
CA PHE A 27 14.36 -4.51 -2.71
C PHE A 27 14.29 -3.02 -3.02
N HIS A 28 13.09 -2.47 -3.24
CA HIS A 28 12.88 -1.03 -3.42
C HIS A 28 13.47 -0.23 -2.25
N GLN A 29 13.18 -0.64 -1.02
CA GLN A 29 13.67 0.03 0.18
C GLN A 29 15.19 0.01 0.28
N ILE A 30 15.81 -1.15 0.04
CA ILE A 30 17.26 -1.31 0.07
C ILE A 30 17.91 -0.45 -1.01
N MET A 31 17.38 -0.47 -2.23
CA MET A 31 17.88 0.33 -3.34
C MET A 31 17.82 1.82 -3.01
N PHE A 32 16.70 2.32 -2.49
CA PHE A 32 16.58 3.71 -2.08
C PHE A 32 17.60 4.07 -1.00
N THR A 33 17.75 3.26 0.04
CA THR A 33 18.69 3.53 1.13
C THR A 33 20.15 3.58 0.64
N LEU A 34 20.53 2.73 -0.32
CA LEU A 34 21.88 2.70 -0.88
C LEU A 34 22.16 3.82 -1.90
N MET A 35 21.14 4.23 -2.66
CA MET A 35 21.30 5.18 -3.77
C MET A 35 20.86 6.61 -3.45
N SER A 36 20.20 6.84 -2.31
CA SER A 36 19.73 8.18 -1.92
C SER A 36 20.90 9.10 -1.57
N SER A 37 20.91 10.27 -2.20
CA SER A 37 21.88 11.35 -1.92
C SER A 37 21.40 12.34 -0.85
N MET A 38 20.18 12.17 -0.32
CA MET A 38 19.61 13.07 0.68
C MET A 38 19.78 12.49 2.09
N PRO A 39 20.68 13.08 2.93
CA PRO A 39 20.76 12.68 4.32
C PRO A 39 19.40 12.98 4.98
N PHE A 40 18.86 12.01 5.72
CA PHE A 40 17.56 12.06 6.41
C PHE A 40 16.29 11.88 5.54
N ALA A 41 16.40 11.56 4.24
CA ALA A 41 15.23 11.17 3.46
C ALA A 41 14.77 9.76 3.85
N ILE A 42 13.52 9.64 4.27
CA ILE A 42 12.84 8.36 4.47
C ILE A 42 11.89 8.17 3.29
N ASP A 43 12.22 7.22 2.43
CA ASP A 43 11.29 6.71 1.43
C ASP A 43 10.64 5.44 1.97
N GLN A 44 9.33 5.34 1.79
CA GLN A 44 8.50 4.19 2.11
C GLN A 44 7.40 4.13 1.06
N VAL A 45 6.81 2.95 0.88
CA VAL A 45 5.62 2.81 0.03
C VAL A 45 4.50 3.68 0.60
N GLN A 46 4.09 4.69 -0.16
CA GLN A 46 3.08 5.66 0.27
C GLN A 46 1.66 5.12 0.08
N ASP A 47 0.77 5.42 1.04
CA ASP A 47 -0.65 5.06 1.00
C ASP A 47 -1.35 5.57 -0.28
N ALA A 48 -0.93 6.75 -0.75
CA ALA A 48 -1.37 7.34 -2.01
C ALA A 48 -1.10 6.40 -3.20
N GLY A 49 0.13 5.89 -3.32
CA GLY A 49 0.54 5.01 -4.42
C GLY A 49 -0.09 3.63 -4.36
N LEU A 50 -0.30 3.09 -3.15
CA LEU A 50 -0.92 1.79 -2.94
C LEU A 50 -2.32 1.68 -3.55
N ILE A 51 -3.12 2.74 -3.44
CA ILE A 51 -4.49 2.80 -4.01
C ILE A 51 -4.44 2.60 -5.53
N PHE A 52 -3.56 3.34 -6.21
CA PHE A 52 -3.45 3.27 -7.66
C PHE A 52 -2.86 1.94 -8.13
N HIS A 53 -1.84 1.41 -7.44
CA HIS A 53 -1.30 0.09 -7.75
C HIS A 53 -2.33 -1.03 -7.55
N SER A 54 -3.11 -0.98 -6.47
CA SER A 54 -4.20 -1.93 -6.21
C SER A 54 -5.30 -1.88 -7.27
N ALA A 55 -5.69 -0.67 -7.68
CA ALA A 55 -6.66 -0.48 -8.77
C ALA A 55 -6.13 -0.99 -10.12
N MET A 56 -4.85 -0.74 -10.45
CA MET A 56 -4.24 -1.27 -11.67
C MET A 56 -4.16 -2.80 -11.66
N ALA A 57 -3.72 -3.40 -10.56
CA ALA A 57 -3.63 -4.85 -10.41
C ALA A 57 -5.00 -5.52 -10.59
N THR A 58 -6.03 -4.98 -9.94
CA THR A 58 -7.40 -5.51 -10.05
C THR A 58 -7.96 -5.33 -11.46
N SER A 59 -7.74 -4.15 -12.08
CA SER A 59 -8.21 -3.84 -13.44
C SER A 59 -7.60 -4.77 -14.50
N ILE A 60 -6.32 -5.13 -14.35
CA ILE A 60 -5.64 -6.08 -15.23
C ILE A 60 -6.23 -7.48 -15.08
N CYS A 61 -6.41 -7.98 -13.85
CA CYS A 61 -7.04 -9.28 -13.62
C CYS A 61 -8.44 -9.37 -14.20
N VAL A 62 -9.30 -8.37 -13.95
CA VAL A 62 -10.68 -8.34 -14.46
C VAL A 62 -10.68 -8.36 -15.98
N THR A 63 -9.86 -7.51 -16.61
CA THR A 63 -9.81 -7.45 -18.08
C THR A 63 -9.32 -8.75 -18.70
N LEU A 64 -8.25 -9.33 -18.16
CA LEU A 64 -7.68 -10.55 -18.72
C LEU A 64 -8.61 -11.75 -18.55
N ASN A 65 -9.35 -11.81 -17.44
CA ASN A 65 -10.36 -12.84 -17.19
C ASN A 65 -11.62 -12.66 -18.06
N ASP A 66 -12.09 -11.43 -18.27
CA ASP A 66 -13.29 -11.14 -19.08
C ASP A 66 -13.09 -11.41 -20.57
N ASN A 67 -11.85 -11.33 -21.06
CA ASN A 67 -11.52 -11.54 -22.48
C ASN A 67 -11.54 -13.03 -22.92
N ASN A 68 -12.08 -13.95 -22.11
CA ASN A 68 -12.33 -15.37 -22.42
C ASN A 68 -11.14 -16.17 -22.98
N SER A 69 -9.93 -15.65 -22.86
CA SER A 69 -8.71 -16.43 -23.07
C SER A 69 -8.42 -17.13 -21.76
N ALA A 70 -8.18 -18.45 -21.76
CA ALA A 70 -7.72 -19.17 -20.58
C ALA A 70 -6.29 -18.71 -20.25
N VAL A 71 -6.16 -17.50 -19.73
CA VAL A 71 -4.88 -16.88 -19.40
C VAL A 71 -4.37 -17.51 -18.11
N SER A 72 -3.13 -18.00 -18.15
CA SER A 72 -2.47 -18.59 -16.98
C SER A 72 -2.41 -17.57 -15.84
N PRO A 73 -2.65 -17.95 -14.57
CA PRO A 73 -2.50 -17.04 -13.42
C PRO A 73 -1.15 -16.32 -13.38
N GLU A 74 -0.10 -16.98 -13.87
CA GLU A 74 1.26 -16.44 -13.99
C GLU A 74 1.31 -15.26 -14.96
N ALA A 75 0.58 -15.29 -16.08
CA ALA A 75 0.55 -14.19 -17.05
C ALA A 75 -0.16 -12.94 -16.48
N ASN A 76 -1.20 -13.12 -15.64
CA ASN A 76 -1.82 -12.02 -14.91
C ASN A 76 -0.81 -11.35 -13.96
N ILE A 77 -0.01 -12.16 -13.26
CA ILE A 77 1.02 -11.71 -12.32
C ILE A 77 2.12 -10.95 -13.04
N THR A 78 2.72 -11.57 -14.05
CA THR A 78 3.81 -10.95 -14.80
C THR A 78 3.34 -9.64 -15.44
N THR A 79 2.16 -9.61 -16.08
CA THR A 79 1.62 -8.39 -16.68
C THR A 79 1.39 -7.30 -15.63
N THR A 80 0.90 -7.67 -14.44
CA THR A 80 0.68 -6.73 -13.34
C THR A 80 1.98 -6.16 -12.79
N ILE A 81 2.98 -7.01 -12.50
CA ILE A 81 4.30 -6.60 -12.01
C ILE A 81 4.94 -5.62 -12.99
N VAL A 82 5.03 -6.00 -14.28
CA VAL A 82 5.63 -5.15 -15.31
C VAL A 82 4.89 -3.82 -15.45
N THR A 83 3.56 -3.83 -15.38
CA THR A 83 2.77 -2.58 -15.45
C THR A 83 3.02 -1.67 -14.26
N ILE A 84 3.10 -2.24 -13.06
CA ILE A 84 3.41 -1.53 -11.81
C ILE A 84 4.84 -0.99 -11.83
N ASP A 85 5.81 -1.75 -12.33
CA ASP A 85 7.20 -1.32 -12.48
C ASP A 85 7.32 -0.14 -13.45
N ILE A 86 6.65 -0.22 -14.61
CA ILE A 86 6.58 0.89 -15.55
C ILE A 86 5.93 2.10 -14.90
N ALA A 87 4.83 1.93 -14.15
CA ALA A 87 4.17 3.02 -13.45
C ALA A 87 5.07 3.67 -12.39
N THR A 88 5.83 2.88 -11.64
CA THR A 88 6.77 3.37 -10.60
C THR A 88 7.98 4.07 -11.23
N ALA A 89 8.55 3.51 -12.31
CA ALA A 89 9.62 4.16 -13.07
C ALA A 89 9.14 5.50 -13.65
N SER A 90 7.93 5.52 -14.21
CA SER A 90 7.26 6.74 -14.68
C SER A 90 7.13 7.77 -13.56
N LEU A 91 6.71 7.33 -12.37
CA LEU A 91 6.56 8.17 -11.19
C LEU A 91 7.89 8.77 -10.71
N GLY A 92 9.04 8.14 -10.97
CA GLY A 92 10.34 8.76 -10.73
C GLY A 92 10.67 9.86 -11.75
N VAL A 93 10.29 9.67 -13.01
CA VAL A 93 10.64 10.59 -14.12
C VAL A 93 9.73 11.81 -14.17
N TYR A 94 8.42 11.65 -14.04
CA TYR A 94 7.45 12.74 -14.23
C TYR A 94 7.63 13.90 -13.24
N PRO A 95 7.85 13.70 -11.93
CA PRO A 95 8.12 14.79 -10.99
C PRO A 95 9.42 15.54 -11.30
N VAL A 96 10.45 14.85 -11.81
CA VAL A 96 11.70 15.51 -12.25
C VAL A 96 11.42 16.44 -13.43
N ILE A 97 10.60 15.98 -14.39
CA ILE A 97 10.14 16.79 -15.53
C ILE A 97 9.30 17.98 -15.03
N MET A 98 8.31 17.75 -14.18
CA MET A 98 7.46 18.82 -13.63
C MET A 98 8.26 19.85 -12.84
N GLY A 99 9.25 19.42 -12.06
CA GLY A 99 10.18 20.28 -11.34
C GLY A 99 11.06 21.11 -12.27
N ARG A 100 11.56 20.52 -13.37
CA ARG A 100 12.33 21.22 -14.42
C ARG A 100 11.52 22.30 -15.12
N PHE A 101 10.25 22.02 -15.42
CA PHE A 101 9.36 22.97 -16.11
C PHE A 101 8.63 23.94 -15.18
N LYS A 102 8.94 23.93 -13.87
CA LYS A 102 8.30 24.78 -12.85
C LYS A 102 6.77 24.65 -12.83
N MET A 103 6.27 23.45 -13.14
CA MET A 103 4.84 23.15 -13.13
C MET A 103 4.27 23.00 -11.70
N ALA A 104 5.09 23.24 -10.67
CA ALA A 104 4.64 23.32 -9.28
C ALA A 104 3.52 24.37 -9.09
N ALA A 105 3.50 25.44 -9.89
CA ALA A 105 2.42 26.41 -9.89
C ALA A 105 1.05 25.80 -10.22
N LEU A 106 1.01 24.69 -10.98
CA LEU A 106 -0.22 23.98 -11.31
C LEU A 106 -0.88 23.35 -10.07
N VAL A 107 -0.07 22.91 -9.11
CA VAL A 107 -0.52 22.30 -7.85
C VAL A 107 -1.27 23.34 -7.00
N SER A 108 -0.84 24.60 -7.02
CA SER A 108 -1.47 25.68 -6.25
C SER A 108 -2.88 26.06 -6.74
N TYR A 109 -3.29 25.63 -7.94
CA TYR A 109 -4.63 25.86 -8.47
C TYR A 109 -5.67 24.83 -8.01
N LEU A 110 -5.25 23.77 -7.29
CA LEU A 110 -6.19 22.77 -6.80
C LEU A 110 -7.11 23.35 -5.72
N PRO A 111 -8.44 23.26 -5.91
CA PRO A 111 -9.37 23.68 -4.87
C PRO A 111 -9.16 22.84 -3.61
N ILE A 112 -9.17 23.49 -2.45
CA ILE A 112 -9.12 22.83 -1.13
C ILE A 112 -10.18 21.70 -1.00
N PRO A 113 -11.41 21.82 -1.55
CA PRO A 113 -12.38 20.72 -1.55
C PRO A 113 -11.90 19.45 -2.26
N VAL A 114 -11.11 19.55 -3.33
CA VAL A 114 -10.59 18.38 -4.07
C VAL A 114 -9.54 17.64 -3.23
N ILE A 115 -8.64 18.39 -2.61
CA ILE A 115 -7.64 17.82 -1.69
C ILE A 115 -8.33 17.18 -0.49
N GLY A 116 -9.36 17.84 0.07
CA GLY A 116 -10.16 17.32 1.18
C GLY A 116 -10.89 16.02 0.83
N GLY A 117 -11.51 15.95 -0.36
CA GLY A 117 -12.18 14.75 -0.85
C GLY A 117 -11.22 13.57 -1.05
N TYR A 118 -10.05 13.83 -1.64
CA TYR A 118 -9.00 12.83 -1.78
C TYR A 118 -8.50 12.30 -0.43
N LEU A 119 -8.20 13.19 0.53
CA LEU A 119 -7.77 12.79 1.88
C LEU A 119 -8.86 12.01 2.62
N ALA A 120 -10.14 12.39 2.46
CA ALA A 120 -11.26 11.63 3.01
C ALA A 120 -11.35 10.22 2.41
N PHE A 121 -11.15 10.09 1.09
CA PHE A 121 -11.13 8.80 0.41
C PHE A 121 -9.99 7.90 0.91
N ILE A 122 -8.77 8.43 1.07
CA ILE A 122 -7.65 7.67 1.67
C ILE A 122 -8.02 7.17 3.05
N GLY A 123 -8.61 8.02 3.90
CA GLY A 123 -9.04 7.62 5.24
C GLY A 123 -10.02 6.43 5.21
N VAL A 124 -11.00 6.49 4.31
CA VAL A 124 -11.97 5.39 4.11
C VAL A 124 -11.30 4.14 3.52
N PHE A 125 -10.40 4.29 2.55
CA PHE A 125 -9.66 3.19 1.94
C PHE A 125 -8.81 2.45 2.97
N CYS A 126 -8.06 3.18 3.80
CA CYS A 126 -7.27 2.62 4.89
C CYS A 126 -8.15 1.91 5.92
N LEU A 127 -9.37 2.39 6.19
CA LEU A 127 -10.33 1.71 7.06
C LEU A 127 -10.85 0.39 6.46
N TYR A 128 -11.08 0.32 5.15
CA TYR A 128 -11.56 -0.91 4.50
C TYR A 128 -10.47 -1.96 4.27
N HIS A 129 -9.26 -1.52 3.91
CA HIS A 129 -8.14 -2.41 3.57
C HIS A 129 -7.20 -2.67 4.75
N GLY A 130 -7.16 -1.81 5.77
CA GLY A 130 -6.40 -2.02 7.00
C GLY A 130 -6.72 -3.36 7.69
N PRO A 131 -8.00 -3.73 7.88
CA PRO A 131 -8.38 -5.04 8.40
C PRO A 131 -7.98 -6.20 7.48
N ARG A 132 -7.82 -5.99 6.17
CA ARG A 132 -7.40 -7.04 5.21
C ARG A 132 -5.93 -7.42 5.38
N GLY A 133 -5.07 -6.48 5.77
CA GLY A 133 -3.70 -6.76 6.19
C GLY A 133 -3.58 -7.53 7.51
N GLN A 134 -4.67 -7.67 8.28
CA GLN A 134 -4.78 -8.50 9.49
C GLN A 134 -5.68 -9.75 9.29
N ARG A 135 -6.30 -9.93 8.12
CA ARG A 135 -7.33 -10.96 7.84
C ARG A 135 -6.84 -12.04 6.86
N LEU A 136 -5.55 -12.35 6.82
CA LEU A 136 -5.11 -13.42 5.91
C LEU A 136 -5.70 -14.80 6.28
N LEU A 137 -6.29 -14.99 7.47
CA LEU A 137 -6.95 -16.25 7.85
C LEU A 137 -8.22 -16.07 8.69
N VAL A 138 -9.28 -15.49 8.14
CA VAL A 138 -10.64 -15.86 8.60
C VAL A 138 -11.21 -16.79 7.54
N ASN A 139 -11.25 -18.07 7.91
CA ASN A 139 -11.67 -19.24 7.15
C ASN A 139 -12.83 -18.99 6.17
N ASP A 140 -12.65 -19.46 4.93
CA ASP A 140 -13.57 -19.44 3.78
C ASP A 140 -14.80 -20.33 4.00
N GLN A 141 -15.60 -20.06 5.03
CA GLN A 141 -16.80 -20.88 5.27
C GLN A 141 -17.97 -20.14 5.91
N HIS A 142 -18.30 -18.96 5.39
CA HIS A 142 -19.70 -18.62 5.19
C HIS A 142 -19.83 -17.40 4.26
N ASP A 143 -20.42 -17.65 3.10
CA ASP A 143 -21.26 -16.66 2.44
C ASP A 143 -22.13 -15.97 3.48
N ARG A 144 -21.96 -14.65 3.59
CA ARG A 144 -23.05 -13.69 3.59
C ARG A 144 -22.49 -12.29 3.56
N GLU A 145 -23.07 -11.51 2.65
CA GLU A 145 -23.16 -10.07 2.63
C GLU A 145 -23.57 -9.54 4.01
N CYS A 146 -22.62 -9.45 4.93
CA CYS A 146 -22.78 -8.71 6.17
C CYS A 146 -22.13 -7.34 5.95
N PRO A 147 -22.87 -6.23 6.09
CA PRO A 147 -22.30 -4.90 5.97
C PRO A 147 -21.09 -4.80 6.90
N GLN A 148 -19.93 -4.59 6.27
CA GLN A 148 -18.58 -4.62 6.84
C GLN A 148 -18.32 -3.45 7.81
N TYR A 149 -19.30 -3.09 8.63
CA TYR A 149 -19.21 -2.05 9.64
C TYR A 149 -19.05 -2.66 11.04
N SER A 150 -19.68 -3.80 11.35
CA SER A 150 -19.66 -4.39 12.69
C SER A 150 -18.33 -5.06 13.07
N ALA A 151 -17.60 -5.64 12.11
CA ALA A 151 -16.28 -6.25 12.34
C ALA A 151 -15.18 -5.20 12.63
N VAL A 152 -15.31 -3.99 12.08
CA VAL A 152 -14.42 -2.86 12.38
C VAL A 152 -14.66 -2.34 13.80
N TYR A 153 -15.91 -2.34 14.25
CA TYR A 153 -16.25 -1.94 15.62
C TYR A 153 -15.86 -2.97 16.69
N ALA A 154 -15.81 -4.26 16.36
CA ALA A 154 -15.49 -5.33 17.31
C ALA A 154 -13.98 -5.59 17.50
N ARG A 155 -13.12 -5.09 16.59
CA ARG A 155 -11.68 -5.43 16.56
C ARG A 155 -10.72 -4.24 16.75
N ILE A 156 -11.22 -3.07 17.15
CA ILE A 156 -10.37 -1.99 17.68
C ILE A 156 -10.29 -2.17 19.21
N PRO A 157 -9.23 -2.76 19.78
CA PRO A 157 -8.94 -2.53 21.19
C PRO A 157 -8.52 -1.07 21.31
N GLY A 158 -9.44 -0.18 21.70
CA GLY A 158 -9.09 1.23 21.84
C GLY A 158 -10.22 2.25 21.68
N ARG A 159 -11.48 1.85 21.49
CA ARG A 159 -12.55 2.86 21.34
C ARG A 159 -12.88 3.62 22.63
N ARG A 160 -12.44 3.15 23.80
CA ARG A 160 -12.72 3.86 25.07
C ARG A 160 -11.67 4.87 25.52
N ASP A 161 -10.47 4.88 24.92
CA ASP A 161 -9.35 5.69 25.45
C ASP A 161 -8.84 6.79 24.49
N THR A 162 -9.41 7.00 23.30
CA THR A 162 -8.74 7.90 22.33
C THR A 162 -9.64 8.71 21.38
N PRO A 163 -10.59 9.52 21.89
CA PRO A 163 -10.87 10.80 21.22
C PRO A 163 -10.32 12.01 21.98
N ALA A 164 -10.09 11.87 23.29
CA ALA A 164 -9.61 12.97 24.15
C ALA A 164 -8.07 13.05 24.24
N GLY A 165 -7.36 11.93 24.10
CA GLY A 165 -5.89 11.88 24.23
C GLY A 165 -5.11 12.42 23.02
N LEU A 166 -5.62 12.23 21.80
CA LEU A 166 -4.92 12.64 20.57
C LEU A 166 -4.81 14.16 20.39
N LYS A 167 -5.73 14.94 20.98
CA LYS A 167 -5.59 16.42 21.01
C LYS A 167 -4.47 16.89 21.93
N LYS A 168 -3.99 16.05 22.85
CA LYS A 168 -2.97 16.39 23.85
C LYS A 168 -1.57 15.88 23.49
N LEU A 169 -1.47 15.12 22.41
CA LEU A 169 -0.25 14.52 21.88
C LEU A 169 0.22 15.32 20.65
N GLN A 170 0.50 16.61 20.85
CA GLN A 170 1.15 17.45 19.83
C GLN A 170 2.67 17.18 19.74
N GLU A 171 3.19 16.27 20.56
CA GLU A 171 4.60 15.94 20.60
C GLU A 171 5.02 15.12 19.37
N PRO A 172 6.15 15.42 18.71
CA PRO A 172 6.70 14.62 17.61
C PRO A 172 6.88 13.13 17.97
N LEU A 173 6.99 12.83 19.27
CA LEU A 173 7.15 11.49 19.82
C LEU A 173 5.83 10.71 19.96
N ALA A 174 4.68 11.37 19.81
CA ALA A 174 3.38 10.75 20.00
C ALA A 174 3.15 9.58 19.04
N LEU A 175 3.50 9.77 17.77
CA LEU A 175 3.36 8.74 16.73
C LEU A 175 4.28 7.55 17.02
N SER A 176 5.56 7.80 17.34
CA SER A 176 6.53 6.75 17.67
C SER A 176 6.12 5.97 18.93
N THR A 177 5.61 6.67 19.95
CA THR A 177 5.09 6.05 21.17
C THR A 177 3.86 5.20 20.88
N ALA A 178 2.93 5.68 20.04
CA ALA A 178 1.75 4.92 19.66
C ALA A 178 2.10 3.64 18.89
N ILE A 179 3.04 3.72 17.94
CA ILE A 179 3.53 2.57 17.18
C ILE A 179 4.20 1.54 18.10
N MET A 180 4.95 1.98 19.12
CA MET A 180 5.58 1.07 20.09
C MET A 180 4.57 0.46 21.08
N ALA A 181 3.58 1.25 21.51
CA ALA A 181 2.57 0.82 22.47
C ALA A 181 1.64 -0.26 21.89
N MET A 182 1.37 -0.25 20.59
CA MET A 182 0.47 -1.21 19.94
C MET A 182 0.95 -2.68 20.05
N PRO A 183 2.19 -3.05 19.64
CA PRO A 183 2.72 -4.39 19.86
C PRO A 183 2.83 -4.77 21.34
N LEU A 184 3.24 -3.83 22.21
CA LEU A 184 3.34 -4.09 23.65
C LEU A 184 1.98 -4.46 24.23
N PHE A 185 0.92 -3.72 23.88
CA PHE A 185 -0.44 -4.02 24.29
C PHE A 185 -0.92 -5.38 23.76
N PHE A 186 -0.58 -5.72 22.51
CA PHE A 186 -0.88 -7.03 21.93
C PHE A 186 -0.23 -8.17 22.71
N PHE A 187 1.08 -8.09 22.98
CA PHE A 187 1.79 -9.13 23.74
C PHE A 187 1.35 -9.19 25.21
N LEU A 188 1.05 -8.05 25.84
CA LEU A 188 0.44 -8.01 27.18
C LEU A 188 -0.90 -8.73 27.22
N ARG A 189 -1.72 -8.59 26.18
CA ARG A 189 -3.01 -9.29 26.08
C ARG A 189 -2.82 -10.81 25.91
N LEU A 190 -1.83 -11.23 25.13
CA LEU A 190 -1.49 -12.66 24.99
C LEU A 190 -1.02 -13.26 26.31
N THR A 191 -0.14 -12.59 27.05
CA THR A 191 0.38 -13.08 28.33
C THR A 191 -0.69 -13.12 29.42
N LEU A 192 -1.54 -12.08 29.53
CA LEU A 192 -2.66 -12.07 30.47
C LEU A 192 -3.74 -13.10 30.12
N GLY A 193 -3.95 -13.38 28.84
CA GLY A 193 -4.88 -14.41 28.36
C GLY A 193 -4.34 -15.84 28.44
N SER A 194 -3.05 -16.03 28.75
CA SER A 194 -2.35 -17.32 28.62
C SER A 194 -2.49 -17.95 27.22
N ILE A 195 -2.69 -17.13 26.19
CA ILE A 195 -2.88 -17.57 24.81
C ILE A 195 -1.50 -17.69 24.17
N SER A 196 -1.20 -18.85 23.60
CA SER A 196 0.06 -19.03 22.86
C SER A 196 0.05 -18.25 21.54
N LEU A 197 1.23 -17.88 21.03
CA LEU A 197 1.29 -17.18 19.73
C LEU A 197 0.74 -18.05 18.59
N ASP A 198 0.87 -19.37 18.69
CA ASP A 198 0.34 -20.30 17.68
C ASP A 198 -1.18 -20.40 17.73
N GLU A 199 -1.77 -20.35 18.92
CA GLU A 199 -3.22 -20.25 19.11
C GLU A 199 -3.76 -18.90 18.62
N ALA A 200 -3.03 -17.80 18.89
CA ALA A 200 -3.36 -16.48 18.34
C ALA A 200 -3.30 -16.46 16.79
N ARG A 201 -2.41 -17.24 16.17
CA ARG A 201 -2.38 -17.40 14.70
C ARG A 201 -3.59 -18.20 14.19
N GLN A 202 -3.96 -19.27 14.87
CA GLN A 202 -5.13 -20.09 14.51
C GLN A 202 -6.43 -19.30 14.62
N ASP A 203 -6.54 -18.42 15.63
CA ASP A 203 -7.69 -17.52 15.81
C ASP A 203 -7.68 -16.30 14.86
N GLY A 204 -6.66 -16.18 14.01
CA GLY A 204 -6.51 -15.09 13.04
C GLY A 204 -6.21 -13.74 13.68
N TRP A 205 -5.50 -13.74 14.82
CA TRP A 205 -4.97 -12.53 15.46
C TRP A 205 -3.58 -12.16 14.93
N ALA A 206 -2.83 -13.14 14.41
CA ALA A 206 -1.53 -12.97 13.78
C ALA A 206 -1.44 -13.80 12.50
N ASP A 207 -0.63 -13.36 11.53
CA ASP A 207 -0.44 -14.09 10.27
C ASP A 207 0.18 -15.48 10.52
N PRO A 208 -0.24 -16.51 9.76
CA PRO A 208 0.34 -17.84 9.85
C PRO A 208 1.81 -17.80 9.47
N VAL A 209 2.57 -18.80 9.92
CA VAL A 209 3.95 -18.98 9.46
C VAL A 209 3.91 -19.46 8.01
N GLU A 210 3.98 -18.53 7.07
CA GLU A 210 4.10 -18.85 5.65
C GLU A 210 5.55 -19.24 5.32
N LYS A 211 5.70 -20.20 4.41
CA LYS A 211 7.01 -20.58 3.89
C LYS A 211 7.55 -19.39 3.10
N THR A 212 8.66 -18.82 3.56
CA THR A 212 9.32 -17.71 2.86
C THR A 212 9.64 -18.17 1.44
N ALA A 213 9.04 -17.49 0.45
CA ALA A 213 9.37 -17.70 -0.96
C ALA A 213 10.87 -17.52 -1.18
N SER A 214 11.44 -18.06 -2.25
CA SER A 214 12.85 -17.81 -2.64
C SER A 214 12.96 -16.54 -3.51
N ILE A 215 14.17 -15.98 -3.72
CA ILE A 215 14.34 -14.83 -4.65
C ILE A 215 14.23 -15.33 -6.10
N SER A 216 14.70 -16.55 -6.34
CA SER A 216 14.51 -17.25 -7.61
C SER A 216 13.05 -17.37 -8.01
N GLU A 217 12.14 -17.68 -7.07
CA GLU A 217 10.70 -17.72 -7.33
C GLU A 217 10.15 -16.38 -7.82
N LEU A 218 10.61 -15.26 -7.26
CA LEU A 218 10.22 -13.93 -7.75
C LEU A 218 10.70 -13.69 -9.18
N LEU A 219 11.93 -14.07 -9.50
CA LEU A 219 12.49 -13.89 -10.84
C LEU A 219 11.82 -14.82 -11.86
N THR A 220 11.42 -16.03 -11.47
CA THR A 220 10.67 -16.94 -12.35
C THR A 220 9.25 -16.44 -12.65
N LEU A 221 8.66 -15.63 -11.75
CA LEU A 221 7.38 -14.97 -12.00
C LEU A 221 7.50 -13.80 -12.98
N LEU A 222 8.72 -13.35 -13.28
CA LEU A 222 9.00 -12.23 -14.18
C LEU A 222 9.43 -12.77 -15.55
N ASP A 223 8.50 -13.43 -16.25
CA ASP A 223 8.67 -13.89 -17.63
C ASP A 223 8.07 -12.89 -18.63
N PHE A 224 8.92 -12.10 -19.28
CA PHE A 224 8.50 -11.10 -20.27
C PHE A 224 7.72 -11.66 -21.46
N ASN A 225 7.81 -12.96 -21.73
CA ASN A 225 7.05 -13.60 -22.81
C ASN A 225 5.55 -13.73 -22.50
N LEU A 226 5.19 -13.75 -21.21
CA LEU A 226 3.80 -13.86 -20.74
C LEU A 226 3.13 -12.49 -20.57
N VAL A 227 3.82 -11.40 -20.92
CA VAL A 227 3.30 -10.03 -20.73
C VAL A 227 2.30 -9.67 -21.83
N HIS A 228 1.08 -9.34 -21.40
CA HIS A 228 0.06 -8.78 -22.29
C HIS A 228 0.26 -7.27 -22.46
N TRP A 229 1.07 -6.88 -23.45
CA TRP A 229 1.40 -5.48 -23.74
C TRP A 229 0.19 -4.61 -24.11
N SER A 230 -0.93 -5.20 -24.53
CA SER A 230 -2.19 -4.49 -24.80
C SER A 230 -2.82 -3.87 -23.56
N GLU A 231 -2.55 -4.43 -22.37
CA GLU A 231 -3.14 -3.97 -21.11
C GLU A 231 -2.41 -2.75 -20.54
N ILE A 232 -1.11 -2.60 -20.85
CA ILE A 232 -0.27 -1.53 -20.30
C ILE A 232 -0.78 -0.13 -20.69
N PRO A 233 -1.13 0.15 -21.97
CA PRO A 233 -1.71 1.43 -22.36
C PRO A 233 -3.05 1.73 -21.69
N ARG A 234 -3.85 0.69 -21.39
CA ARG A 234 -5.17 0.84 -20.78
C ARG A 234 -5.09 1.42 -19.36
N GLN A 235 -3.96 1.21 -18.67
CA GLN A 235 -3.71 1.75 -17.32
C GLN A 235 -3.12 3.17 -17.32
N THR A 236 -2.97 3.82 -18.48
CA THR A 236 -2.32 5.15 -18.57
C THR A 236 -3.03 6.23 -17.77
N VAL A 237 -4.37 6.23 -17.76
CA VAL A 237 -5.15 7.22 -17.00
C VAL A 237 -4.90 7.07 -15.49
N THR A 238 -4.96 5.84 -14.98
CA THR A 238 -4.68 5.53 -13.57
C THR A 238 -3.25 5.90 -13.18
N ARG A 239 -2.29 5.64 -14.06
CA ARG A 239 -0.88 6.01 -13.89
C ARG A 239 -0.67 7.53 -13.84
N LEU A 240 -1.31 8.28 -14.74
CA LEU A 240 -1.23 9.74 -14.74
C LEU A 240 -1.89 10.34 -13.49
N GLY A 241 -3.02 9.77 -13.05
CA GLY A 241 -3.67 10.13 -11.79
C GLY A 241 -2.75 9.94 -10.59
N MET A 242 -2.05 8.81 -10.52
CA MET A 242 -1.05 8.53 -9.50
C MET A 242 0.07 9.57 -9.50
N VAL A 243 0.66 9.86 -10.67
CA VAL A 243 1.73 10.86 -10.83
C VAL A 243 1.28 12.24 -10.34
N PHE A 244 0.08 12.65 -10.73
CA PHE A 244 -0.48 13.94 -10.33
C PHE A 244 -0.64 14.02 -8.81
N ILE A 245 -1.28 13.04 -8.20
CA ILE A 245 -1.54 12.99 -6.76
C ILE A 245 -0.25 12.95 -5.93
N VAL A 246 0.72 12.14 -6.33
CA VAL A 246 2.01 12.05 -5.64
C VAL A 246 2.79 13.35 -5.77
N ALA A 247 2.72 14.02 -6.92
CA ALA A 247 3.38 15.32 -7.11
C ALA A 247 2.78 16.44 -6.23
N ILE A 248 1.52 16.32 -5.83
CA ILE A 248 0.83 17.26 -4.91
C ILE A 248 1.15 16.97 -3.44
N SER A 249 1.66 15.77 -3.13
CA SER A 249 1.90 15.33 -1.76
C SER A 249 2.87 16.27 -1.02
N PRO A 250 2.65 16.59 0.28
CA PRO A 250 3.29 17.71 1.00
C PRO A 250 4.82 17.80 0.95
N SER A 251 5.50 16.69 0.63
CA SER A 251 6.94 16.64 0.38
C SER A 251 7.41 17.60 -0.74
N SER A 252 6.63 17.81 -1.81
CA SER A 252 6.93 18.79 -2.86
C SER A 252 6.66 20.24 -2.39
N MET A 253 5.69 20.41 -1.48
CA MET A 253 5.35 21.71 -0.88
C MET A 253 6.44 22.21 0.09
N GLN A 254 7.18 21.31 0.73
CA GLN A 254 8.33 21.68 1.58
C GLN A 254 9.53 22.21 0.77
N LEU A 255 9.72 21.75 -0.47
CA LEU A 255 10.78 22.22 -1.37
C LEU A 255 10.56 23.69 -1.80
N GLU A 256 9.31 24.10 -1.98
CA GLU A 256 8.96 25.51 -2.28
C GLU A 256 9.17 26.40 -1.04
N CYS A 257 8.81 25.92 0.15
CA CYS A 257 8.92 26.68 1.40
C CYS A 257 10.40 26.95 1.80
N ARG A 258 11.32 26.04 1.48
CA ARG A 258 12.77 26.29 1.67
C ARG A 258 13.37 27.27 0.68
N ARG A 259 12.80 27.42 -0.53
CA ARG A 259 13.36 28.34 -1.54
C ARG A 259 13.08 29.81 -1.19
N HIS A 260 12.04 30.09 -0.42
CA HIS A 260 11.72 31.42 0.10
C HIS A 260 12.44 31.80 1.41
N LEU A 261 13.16 30.88 2.04
CA LEU A 261 13.95 31.14 3.26
C LEU A 261 15.46 31.30 2.98
N ILE A 262 15.88 31.14 1.72
CA ILE A 262 17.28 31.24 1.28
C ILE A 262 17.45 32.36 0.22
N ALA A 263 16.44 33.20 0.03
CA ALA A 263 16.50 34.44 -0.74
C ALA A 263 16.19 35.63 0.17
#